data_AF-W1J2F6-F1
#
_entry.id   AF-W1J2F6-F1
#
_cell.length_a   1.000
_cell.length_b   1.000
_cell.length_c   1.000
_cell.angle_alpha   90.00
_cell.angle_beta   90.00
_cell.angle_gamma   90.00
#
_symmetry.space_group_name_H-M   'P 1'
#
loop_
_entity.id
_entity.type
_entity.pdbx_description
1 polymer ?
#
loop_
_entity_poly.entity_id
_entity_poly.type
_entity_poly.pdbx_seq_one_letter_code
_entity_poly.pdbx_strand_id
1 'polypeptide(L)'
;MKKARFTETQIVNILKLADSGMKVEDVCRQNGISHATYYNWKPKYGGMESNDVKRLKELEEENAKLKKLFAEVSLENHAMKELFAKKGW
;
A
#
# COMPACT_ATOMS: atom_id res chain seq x y z
N MET A 1 -5.74 -9.45 -12.69
CA MET A 1 -6.10 -9.52 -11.25
C MET A 1 -7.58 -9.23 -11.11
N LYS A 2 -8.31 -9.95 -10.25
CA LYS A 2 -9.71 -9.60 -9.93
C LYS A 2 -9.73 -8.18 -9.34
N LYS A 3 -10.63 -7.33 -9.83
CA LYS A 3 -10.82 -5.98 -9.29
C LYS A 3 -11.25 -6.12 -7.82
N ALA A 4 -10.55 -5.47 -6.90
CA ALA A 4 -10.93 -5.49 -5.50
C ALA A 4 -12.35 -4.90 -5.36
N ARG A 5 -13.19 -5.53 -4.52
CA ARG A 5 -14.58 -5.10 -4.32
C ARG A 5 -14.67 -3.73 -3.63
N PHE A 6 -13.68 -3.39 -2.81
CA PHE A 6 -13.59 -2.11 -2.10
C PHE A 6 -12.24 -1.44 -2.40
N THR A 7 -12.24 -0.13 -2.59
CA THR A 7 -11.03 0.69 -2.65
C THR A 7 -10.52 0.99 -1.25
N GLU A 8 -9.25 1.36 -1.11
CA GLU A 8 -8.65 1.72 0.18
C GLU A 8 -9.36 2.92 0.83
N THR A 9 -9.77 3.90 0.02
CA THR A 9 -10.57 5.04 0.49
C THR A 9 -11.95 4.60 1.00
N GLN A 10 -12.60 3.64 0.34
CA GLN A 10 -13.86 3.07 0.83
C GLN A 10 -13.64 2.34 2.15
N ILE A 11 -12.56 1.57 2.28
CA ILE A 11 -12.21 0.87 3.52
C ILE A 11 -12.03 1.87 4.67
N VAL A 12 -11.25 2.93 4.47
CA VAL A 12 -11.04 3.99 5.48
C VAL A 12 -12.36 4.65 5.88
N ASN A 13 -13.20 5.02 4.91
CA ASN A 13 -14.50 5.63 5.21
C ASN A 13 -15.41 4.69 6.03
N ILE A 14 -15.38 3.39 5.75
CA ILE A 14 -16.14 2.39 6.51
C ILE A 14 -15.62 2.29 7.95
N LEU A 15 -14.29 2.24 8.14
CA LEU A 15 -13.70 2.17 9.47
C LEU A 15 -14.03 3.41 10.31
N LYS A 16 -14.04 4.60 9.69
CA LYS A 16 -14.41 5.87 10.33
C LYS A 16 -15.83 5.91 10.88
N LEU A 17 -16.77 5.16 10.31
CA LEU A 17 -18.12 5.06 10.87
C LEU A 17 -18.09 4.47 12.29
N ALA A 18 -17.20 3.50 12.53
CA ALA A 18 -17.03 2.97 13.88
C ALA A 18 -16.30 3.96 14.80
N ASP A 19 -15.32 4.69 14.27
CA ASP A 19 -14.58 5.71 15.03
C ASP A 19 -15.49 6.91 15.40
N SER A 20 -16.53 7.19 14.61
CA SER A 20 -17.56 8.20 14.93
C SER A 20 -18.64 7.70 15.92
N GLY A 21 -18.49 6.48 16.44
CA GLY A 21 -19.34 5.92 17.49
C GLY A 21 -20.41 4.93 17.01
N MET A 22 -20.46 4.58 15.72
CA MET A 22 -21.37 3.54 15.24
C MET A 22 -20.91 2.16 15.73
N LYS A 23 -21.86 1.29 16.09
CA LYS A 23 -21.53 -0.09 16.45
C LYS A 23 -20.98 -0.82 15.25
N VAL A 24 -19.91 -1.60 15.45
CA VAL A 24 -19.26 -2.38 14.37
C VAL A 24 -20.24 -3.33 13.69
N GLU A 25 -21.23 -3.87 14.41
CA GLU A 25 -22.29 -4.71 13.83
C GLU A 25 -23.12 -3.95 12.77
N ASP A 26 -23.51 -2.72 13.08
CA ASP A 26 -24.29 -1.87 12.15
C ASP A 26 -23.43 -1.45 10.96
N VAL A 27 -22.16 -1.11 11.19
CA VAL A 27 -21.19 -0.81 10.11
C VAL A 27 -21.06 -2.01 9.17
N CYS A 28 -20.90 -3.22 9.71
CA CYS A 28 -20.77 -4.44 8.93
C CYS A 28 -22.04 -4.72 8.11
N ARG A 29 -23.22 -4.59 8.74
CA ARG A 29 -24.52 -4.81 8.10
C ARG A 29 -24.79 -3.80 6.98
N GLN A 30 -24.57 -2.50 7.22
CA GLN A 30 -24.81 -1.45 6.23
C GLN A 30 -23.89 -1.55 5.02
N ASN A 31 -22.63 -1.96 5.23
CA ASN A 31 -21.63 -2.04 4.15
C ASN A 31 -21.51 -3.44 3.52
N GLY A 32 -22.31 -4.41 3.98
CA GLY A 32 -22.33 -5.77 3.46
C GLY A 32 -20.98 -6.50 3.61
N ILE A 33 -20.29 -6.26 4.74
CA ILE A 33 -19.03 -6.90 5.10
C ILE A 33 -19.20 -7.75 6.37
N SER A 34 -18.34 -8.76 6.56
CA SER A 34 -18.30 -9.51 7.81
C SER A 34 -17.46 -8.78 8.86
N HIS A 35 -17.69 -9.11 10.14
CA HIS A 35 -16.83 -8.65 11.24
C HIS A 35 -15.36 -9.01 11.01
N ALA A 36 -15.08 -10.21 10.48
CA ALA A 36 -13.73 -10.64 10.16
C ALA A 36 -13.07 -9.70 9.14
N THR A 37 -13.79 -9.30 8.08
CA THR A 37 -13.28 -8.33 7.11
C THR A 37 -12.97 -6.97 7.76
N TYR A 38 -13.88 -6.47 8.61
CA TYR A 38 -13.65 -5.21 9.35
C TYR A 38 -12.38 -5.28 10.21
N TYR A 39 -12.21 -6.33 11.01
CA TYR A 39 -11.04 -6.48 11.88
C TYR A 39 -9.75 -6.79 11.12
N ASN A 40 -9.81 -7.38 9.92
CA ASN A 40 -8.64 -7.51 9.05
C ASN A 40 -8.19 -6.17 8.45
N TRP A 41 -9.11 -5.23 8.22
CA TRP A 41 -8.79 -3.90 7.71
C TRP A 41 -8.28 -2.95 8.79
N LYS A 42 -8.78 -3.07 10.01
CA LYS A 42 -8.49 -2.14 11.11
C LYS A 42 -6.98 -1.94 11.40
N PRO A 43 -6.12 -2.98 11.44
CA PRO A 43 -4.68 -2.79 11.66
C PRO A 43 -3.97 -2.03 10.54
N LYS A 44 -4.46 -2.13 9.30
CA LYS A 44 -3.81 -1.54 8.13
C LYS A 44 -4.32 -0.13 7.83
N TYR A 45 -5.60 0.13 8.05
CA TYR A 45 -6.27 1.36 7.60
C TYR A 45 -6.97 2.14 8.73
N GLY A 46 -7.02 1.60 9.95
CA GLY A 46 -7.62 2.27 11.09
C GLY A 46 -6.85 3.53 11.48
N GLY A 47 -7.58 4.61 11.82
CA GLY A 47 -6.97 5.90 12.18
C GLY A 47 -6.34 6.67 11.01
N MET A 48 -6.44 6.18 9.77
CA MET A 48 -5.98 6.90 8.58
C MET A 48 -7.06 7.86 8.07
N GLU A 49 -6.63 9.01 7.56
CA GLU A 49 -7.43 9.93 6.77
C GLU A 49 -7.41 9.57 5.28
N SER A 50 -8.37 10.09 4.50
CA SER A 50 -8.40 9.87 3.04
C SER A 50 -7.15 10.42 2.35
N ASN A 51 -6.59 11.53 2.88
CA ASN A 51 -5.30 12.07 2.42
C ASN A 51 -4.13 11.15 2.75
N ASP A 52 -4.17 10.41 3.87
CA ASP A 52 -3.13 9.45 4.23
C ASP A 52 -3.10 8.28 3.24
N VAL A 53 -4.27 7.81 2.81
CA VAL A 53 -4.39 6.77 1.76
C VAL A 53 -3.77 7.25 0.45
N LYS A 54 -4.09 8.48 0.03
CA LYS A 54 -3.53 9.07 -1.20
C LYS A 54 -2.01 9.16 -1.11
N ARG A 55 -1.50 9.69 0.01
CA ARG A 55 -0.06 9.84 0.24
C ARG A 55 0.66 8.49 0.29
N LEU A 56 0.05 7.48 0.92
CA LEU A 56 0.59 6.14 0.99
C LEU A 56 0.74 5.54 -0.41
N LYS A 57 -0.27 5.67 -1.27
CA LYS A 57 -0.20 5.19 -2.65
C LYS A 57 0.89 5.88 -3.47
N GLU A 58 1.00 7.21 -3.36
CA GLU A 58 2.07 7.97 -4.02
C GLU A 58 3.46 7.50 -3.57
N LEU A 59 3.64 7.27 -2.27
CA LEU A 59 4.90 6.77 -1.71
C LEU A 59 5.20 5.34 -2.16
N GLU A 60 4.19 4.46 -2.27
CA GLU A 60 4.37 3.11 -2.79
C GLU A 60 4.79 3.11 -4.27
N GLU A 61 4.18 3.96 -5.09
CA GLU A 61 4.53 4.13 -6.51
C GLU A 61 5.95 4.70 -6.67
N GLU A 62 6.30 5.73 -5.90
CA GLU A 62 7.64 6.31 -5.91
C GLU A 62 8.70 5.30 -5.46
N ASN A 63 8.44 4.54 -4.38
CA ASN A 63 9.34 3.50 -3.90
C ASN A 63 9.53 2.38 -4.94
N ALA A 64 8.47 1.96 -5.62
CA ALA A 64 8.57 0.99 -6.72
C ALA A 64 9.46 1.50 -7.86
N LYS A 65 9.29 2.77 -8.25
CA LYS A 65 10.13 3.42 -9.26
C LYS A 65 11.59 3.51 -8.82
N LEU A 66 11.85 3.93 -7.58
CA LEU A 66 13.20 4.04 -7.02
C LEU A 66 13.90 2.68 -6.95
N LYS A 67 13.20 1.62 -6.51
CA LYS A 67 13.75 0.25 -6.50
C LYS A 67 14.13 -0.22 -7.89
N LYS A 68 13.31 0.07 -8.90
CA LYS A 68 13.61 -0.27 -10.29
C LYS A 68 14.87 0.44 -10.78
N LEU A 69 14.94 1.76 -10.62
CA LEU A 69 16.11 2.55 -11.02
C LEU A 69 17.38 2.10 -10.29
N PHE A 70 17.27 1.81 -8.98
CA PHE A 70 18.39 1.31 -8.21
C PHE A 70 18.90 -0.04 -8.73
N ALA A 71 18.00 -0.96 -9.08
CA ALA A 71 18.38 -2.24 -9.66
C ALA A 71 19.10 -2.07 -11.00
N GLU A 72 18.57 -1.22 -11.89
CA GLU A 72 19.17 -0.90 -13.20
C GLU A 72 20.59 -0.33 -13.03
N VAL A 73 20.73 0.73 -12.22
CA VAL A 73 22.04 1.36 -11.95
C VAL A 73 23.02 0.39 -11.28
N SER A 74 22.53 -0.45 -10.37
CA SER A 74 23.38 -1.45 -9.69
C SER A 74 23.92 -2.50 -10.66
N LEU A 75 23.09 -2.94 -11.62
CA LEU A 75 23.51 -3.88 -12.67
C LEU A 75 24.54 -3.25 -13.61
N GLU A 76 24.32 -2.00 -14.05
CA GLU A 76 25.27 -1.26 -14.88
C GLU A 76 26.62 -1.06 -14.16
N ASN A 77 26.57 -0.65 -12.88
CA ASN A 77 27.77 -0.47 -12.07
C ASN A 77 28.53 -1.78 -11.89
N HIS A 78 27.82 -2.89 -11.64
CA HIS A 78 28.43 -4.22 -11.55
C HIS A 78 29.14 -4.59 -12.86
N ALA A 79 28.46 -4.45 -14.00
CA ALA A 79 29.04 -4.72 -15.32
C ALA A 79 30.28 -3.85 -15.59
N MET A 80 30.23 -2.56 -15.25
CA MET A 80 31.38 -1.67 -15.38
C MET A 80 32.57 -2.14 -14.52
N LYS A 81 32.33 -2.46 -13.25
CA LYS A 81 33.39 -2.98 -12.35
C LYS A 81 34.01 -4.26 -12.88
N GLU A 82 33.21 -5.19 -13.40
CA GLU A 82 33.74 -6.41 -14.03
C GLU A 82 34.61 -6.11 -15.26
N LEU A 83 34.21 -5.15 -16.09
CA LEU A 83 35.00 -4.75 -17.27
C LEU A 83 36.35 -4.15 -16.86
N PHE A 84 36.39 -3.29 -15.83
CA PHE A 84 37.63 -2.75 -15.31
C PHE A 84 38.52 -3.84 -14.69
N ALA A 85 37.94 -4.74 -13.89
CA ALA A 85 38.67 -5.87 -13.31
C ALA A 85 39.27 -6.80 -14.37
N LYS A 86 38.55 -7.07 -15.47
CA LYS A 86 39.05 -7.90 -16.59
C LYS A 86 40.11 -7.21 -17.43
N LYS A 87 40.11 -5.87 -17.51
CA LYS A 87 41.09 -5.10 -18.30
C LYS A 87 42.42 -4.85 -17.56
N GLY A 88 42.53 -5.22 -16.28
CA GLY A 88 43.80 -5.20 -15.55
C GLY A 88 44.44 -3.82 -15.42
N TRP A 89 43.63 -2.77 -15.21
CA TRP A 89 44.09 -1.50 -14.64
C TRP A 89 43.99 -1.54 -13.12
#